data_AF-A0A3D6CDY8-F1
#
_entry.id   AF-A0A3D6CDY8-F1
#
_cell.length_a   1.000
_cell.length_b   1.000
_cell.length_c   1.000
_cell.angle_alpha   90.00
_cell.angle_beta   90.00
_cell.angle_gamma   90.00
#
_symmetry.space_group_name_H-M   'P 1'
#
loop_
_entity.id
_entity.type
_entity.pdbx_description
1 polymer ?
#
loop_
_entity_poly.entity_id
_entity_poly.type
_entity_poly.pdbx_seq_one_letter_code
_entity_poly.pdbx_strand_id
1 'polypeptide(L)'
;MLLIYSHINNRRLEYTLNLIFGELLGLPFSLTDRQDEFMKYQGPAVVYAPEKLKKDSYHVSSSGLLSEKGLRHERPAVVHLPMFPVLFRKETGDHPFDIFSAVFYLLSRYEEYLPYKPDQYERFPHEESIAFRERFLHLPLVNIWVQDLAVSLQKRFPELIIREARFHFKPTYDIDIAWSYQHKGFWRNLGGFIRKPGIERLQVLAGLKPDPYNSYALMDALHDRHQLSPIYFFLFSFNRNRYDKNISTQNPAFRELIKAHAQRYDTGLHPSWETHVRSEALHEELGALQKLSGKPVKKSRQHYIRFQLPGTYRALSLAGITDDYSMGYGSINGFRASIASSFLWYDLEREEITQLRVHPFCFMDANSFFEQKQDADTSFEELMYYYDQCRSVKGTMISIFHNQFLGTAPMFKGWRDMYARFLTETQR
;
A
#
# COMPACT_ATOMS: atom_id res chain seq x y z
N MET A 1 -13.87 -12.94 -25.70
CA MET A 1 -13.22 -11.64 -25.45
C MET A 1 -14.31 -10.62 -25.17
N LEU A 2 -14.13 -9.73 -24.20
CA LEU A 2 -15.10 -8.66 -23.91
C LEU A 2 -14.81 -7.47 -24.83
N LEU A 3 -15.81 -6.97 -25.57
CA LEU A 3 -15.65 -5.72 -26.33
C LEU A 3 -16.16 -4.54 -25.50
N ILE A 4 -15.33 -3.53 -25.31
CA ILE A 4 -15.69 -2.31 -24.61
C ILE A 4 -15.72 -1.18 -25.62
N TYR A 5 -16.86 -0.50 -25.73
CA TYR A 5 -16.99 0.71 -26.53
C TYR A 5 -16.99 1.95 -25.65
N SER A 6 -16.28 2.99 -26.09
CA SER A 6 -16.47 4.35 -25.59
C SER A 6 -16.15 5.37 -26.69
N HIS A 7 -16.78 6.54 -26.63
CA HIS A 7 -16.44 7.66 -27.53
C HIS A 7 -15.06 8.27 -27.22
N ILE A 8 -14.44 7.88 -26.09
CA ILE A 8 -13.06 8.24 -25.75
C ILE A 8 -12.16 7.02 -25.83
N ASN A 9 -10.94 7.23 -26.30
CA ASN A 9 -9.85 6.26 -26.24
C ASN A 9 -8.59 6.98 -25.77
N ASN A 10 -8.41 7.03 -24.44
CA ASN A 10 -7.32 7.77 -23.80
C ASN A 10 -6.71 6.98 -22.63
N ARG A 11 -5.60 7.50 -22.08
CA ARG A 11 -4.83 6.83 -21.03
C ARG A 11 -5.61 6.61 -19.73
N ARG A 12 -6.49 7.53 -19.33
CA ARG A 12 -7.31 7.39 -18.12
C ARG A 12 -8.27 6.19 -18.22
N LEU A 13 -8.95 6.08 -19.36
CA LEU A 13 -9.85 4.94 -19.61
C LEU A 13 -9.05 3.64 -19.75
N GLU A 14 -8.00 3.63 -20.57
CA GLU A 14 -7.14 2.46 -20.77
C GLU A 14 -6.59 1.93 -19.43
N TYR A 15 -6.03 2.80 -18.59
CA TYR A 15 -5.54 2.48 -17.26
C TYR A 15 -6.58 1.77 -16.40
N THR A 16 -7.78 2.37 -16.34
CA THR A 16 -8.87 1.89 -15.49
C THR A 16 -9.40 0.54 -15.97
N LEU A 17 -9.58 0.38 -17.29
CA LEU A 17 -10.04 -0.88 -17.88
C LEU A 17 -9.00 -1.99 -17.71
N ASN A 18 -7.70 -1.68 -17.89
CA ASN A 18 -6.62 -2.64 -17.68
C ASN A 18 -6.60 -3.17 -16.25
N LEU A 19 -6.78 -2.30 -15.25
CA LEU A 19 -6.87 -2.75 -13.88
C LEU A 19 -8.12 -3.60 -13.63
N ILE A 20 -9.30 -3.09 -13.97
CA ILE A 20 -10.57 -3.76 -13.65
C ILE A 20 -10.67 -5.09 -14.40
N PHE A 21 -10.61 -5.05 -15.73
CA PHE A 21 -10.83 -6.23 -16.56
C PHE A 21 -9.57 -7.10 -16.63
N GLY A 22 -8.41 -6.52 -16.88
CA GLY A 22 -7.16 -7.27 -17.03
C GLY A 22 -6.63 -7.85 -15.73
N GLU A 23 -6.43 -7.02 -14.70
CA GLU A 23 -5.78 -7.46 -13.46
C GLU A 23 -6.76 -8.06 -12.44
N LEU A 24 -7.87 -7.40 -12.14
CA LEU A 24 -8.77 -7.83 -11.07
C LEU A 24 -9.72 -8.95 -11.51
N LEU A 25 -10.33 -8.83 -12.70
CA LEU A 25 -11.25 -9.86 -13.23
C LEU A 25 -10.57 -10.92 -14.09
N GLY A 26 -9.34 -10.68 -14.58
CA GLY A 26 -8.62 -11.61 -15.45
C GLY A 26 -9.32 -11.86 -16.79
N LEU A 27 -10.09 -10.89 -17.29
CA LEU A 27 -10.85 -10.95 -18.51
C LEU A 27 -10.07 -10.33 -19.69
N PRO A 28 -9.87 -11.07 -20.80
CA PRO A 28 -9.35 -10.49 -22.02
C PRO A 28 -10.41 -9.54 -22.62
N PHE A 29 -10.01 -8.30 -22.86
CA PHE A 29 -10.88 -7.28 -23.43
C PHE A 29 -10.21 -6.52 -24.58
N SER A 30 -11.03 -5.82 -25.37
CA SER A 30 -10.58 -4.84 -26.36
C SER A 30 -11.40 -3.57 -26.23
N LEU A 31 -10.74 -2.42 -26.40
CA LEU A 31 -11.37 -1.10 -26.40
C LEU A 31 -11.51 -0.62 -27.85
N THR A 32 -12.70 -0.17 -28.23
CA THR A 32 -12.96 0.47 -29.53
C THR A 32 -13.73 1.77 -29.36
N ASP A 33 -13.40 2.77 -30.17
CA ASP A 33 -14.17 4.01 -30.34
C ASP A 33 -15.01 4.00 -31.62
N ARG A 34 -14.99 2.89 -32.35
CA ARG A 34 -15.73 2.69 -33.58
C ARG A 34 -17.12 2.13 -33.31
N GLN A 35 -18.11 2.99 -33.38
CA GLN A 35 -19.50 2.59 -33.18
C GLN A 35 -19.96 1.53 -34.19
N ASP A 36 -19.50 1.58 -35.44
CA ASP A 36 -19.85 0.61 -36.48
C ASP A 36 -19.33 -0.80 -36.17
N GLU A 37 -18.12 -0.90 -35.62
CA GLU A 37 -17.53 -2.14 -35.13
C GLU A 37 -18.34 -2.69 -33.94
N PHE A 38 -18.61 -1.83 -32.97
CA PHE A 38 -19.37 -2.20 -31.77
C PHE A 38 -20.78 -2.71 -32.07
N MET A 39 -21.49 -2.06 -33.00
CA MET A 39 -22.84 -2.47 -33.39
C MET A 39 -22.88 -3.83 -34.09
N LYS A 40 -21.82 -4.17 -34.85
CA LYS A 40 -21.70 -5.47 -35.54
C LYS A 40 -21.23 -6.61 -34.63
N TYR A 41 -20.56 -6.29 -33.52
CA TYR A 41 -20.03 -7.29 -32.58
C TYR A 41 -21.15 -8.09 -31.92
N GLN A 42 -21.08 -9.42 -31.89
CA GLN A 42 -22.16 -10.28 -31.36
C GLN A 42 -21.89 -10.87 -29.97
N GLY A 43 -20.67 -10.76 -29.44
CA GLY A 43 -20.32 -11.30 -28.13
C GLY A 43 -20.61 -10.35 -26.95
N PRO A 44 -20.12 -10.71 -25.74
CA PRO A 44 -20.19 -9.86 -24.55
C PRO A 44 -19.64 -8.46 -24.80
N ALA A 45 -20.45 -7.46 -24.49
CA ALA A 45 -20.14 -6.08 -24.82
C ALA A 45 -20.50 -5.11 -23.68
N VAL A 46 -19.58 -4.20 -23.36
CA VAL A 46 -19.81 -3.08 -22.43
C VAL A 46 -19.81 -1.77 -23.22
N VAL A 47 -20.75 -0.89 -22.94
CA VAL A 47 -20.78 0.51 -23.42
C VAL A 47 -20.43 1.41 -22.26
N TYR A 48 -19.40 2.23 -22.42
CA TYR A 48 -19.09 3.34 -21.55
C TYR A 48 -19.33 4.68 -22.26
N ALA A 49 -20.52 5.23 -22.09
CA ALA A 49 -20.98 6.46 -22.74
C ALA A 49 -22.15 7.08 -21.95
N PRO A 50 -22.55 8.34 -22.21
CA PRO A 50 -23.70 8.94 -21.53
C PRO A 50 -25.00 8.15 -21.76
N GLU A 51 -25.15 7.57 -22.95
CA GLU A 51 -26.35 6.84 -23.38
C GLU A 51 -26.03 5.42 -23.84
N LYS A 52 -27.02 4.53 -23.74
CA LYS A 52 -26.91 3.13 -24.18
C LYS A 52 -27.05 3.04 -25.69
N LEU A 53 -26.05 2.49 -26.36
CA LEU A 53 -26.05 2.36 -27.83
C LEU A 53 -26.66 1.06 -28.33
N LYS A 54 -26.52 -0.03 -27.57
CA LYS A 54 -26.98 -1.36 -27.96
C LYS A 54 -27.79 -1.99 -26.85
N LYS A 55 -28.96 -2.54 -27.18
CA LYS A 55 -29.87 -3.14 -26.19
C LYS A 55 -29.20 -4.27 -25.41
N ASP A 56 -28.44 -5.11 -26.10
CA ASP A 56 -27.87 -6.34 -25.53
C ASP A 56 -26.54 -6.12 -24.78
N SER A 57 -25.92 -4.95 -24.90
CA SER A 57 -24.71 -4.61 -24.12
C SER A 57 -25.04 -4.29 -22.67
N TYR A 58 -24.01 -4.35 -21.82
CA TYR A 58 -24.01 -3.80 -20.46
C TYR A 58 -23.58 -2.34 -20.50
N HIS A 59 -24.35 -1.43 -19.92
CA HIS A 59 -24.13 0.02 -20.02
C HIS A 59 -23.65 0.61 -18.69
N VAL A 60 -22.48 1.24 -18.72
CA VAL A 60 -21.98 2.12 -17.65
C VAL A 60 -22.10 3.56 -18.12
N SER A 61 -22.95 4.35 -17.47
CA SER A 61 -23.16 5.75 -17.84
C SER A 61 -21.97 6.61 -17.42
N SER A 62 -21.33 7.30 -18.37
CA SER A 62 -20.12 8.08 -18.12
C SER A 62 -20.38 9.41 -17.41
N SER A 63 -19.51 9.79 -16.49
CA SER A 63 -19.53 11.05 -15.72
C SER A 63 -18.62 12.14 -16.27
N GLY A 64 -17.86 11.83 -17.32
CA GLY A 64 -16.98 12.76 -18.02
C GLY A 64 -15.58 12.91 -17.42
N LEU A 65 -15.33 12.48 -16.18
CA LEU A 65 -14.00 12.60 -15.53
C LEU A 65 -12.89 11.97 -16.39
N LEU A 66 -13.14 10.79 -16.96
CA LEU A 66 -12.17 10.10 -17.81
C LEU A 66 -11.92 10.81 -19.15
N SER A 67 -12.82 11.69 -19.59
CA SER A 67 -12.67 12.49 -20.82
C SER A 67 -11.89 13.78 -20.59
N GLU A 68 -11.73 14.21 -19.34
CA GLU A 68 -11.05 15.46 -19.00
C GLU A 68 -9.53 15.37 -19.18
N LYS A 69 -8.91 16.55 -19.35
CA LYS A 69 -7.46 16.74 -19.24
C LYS A 69 -7.19 17.62 -18.04
N GLY A 70 -6.16 17.29 -17.27
CA GLY A 70 -5.78 18.06 -16.08
C GLY A 70 -6.72 17.83 -14.89
N LEU A 71 -6.70 18.77 -13.95
CA LEU A 71 -7.32 18.61 -12.63
C LEU A 71 -8.69 19.30 -12.54
N ARG A 72 -9.69 18.54 -12.08
CA ARG A 72 -10.98 19.02 -11.63
C ARG A 72 -10.87 19.34 -10.14
N HIS A 73 -11.18 20.58 -9.77
CA HIS A 73 -11.07 21.03 -8.38
C HIS A 73 -12.22 20.56 -7.48
N GLU A 74 -13.38 20.28 -8.08
CA GLU A 74 -14.56 19.82 -7.33
C GLU A 74 -14.45 18.35 -6.96
N ARG A 75 -14.64 18.06 -5.67
CA ARG A 75 -14.71 16.69 -5.17
C ARG A 75 -16.03 16.06 -5.62
N PRO A 76 -16.03 14.79 -6.06
CA PRO A 76 -17.26 14.09 -6.38
C PRO A 76 -18.11 13.90 -5.12
N ALA A 77 -19.42 14.05 -5.26
CA ALA A 77 -20.36 13.68 -4.21
C ALA A 77 -20.33 12.17 -3.96
N VAL A 78 -20.47 11.77 -2.70
CA VAL A 78 -20.63 10.37 -2.29
C VAL A 78 -22.07 10.09 -1.95
N VAL A 79 -22.58 8.97 -2.45
CA VAL A 79 -23.92 8.46 -2.15
C VAL A 79 -23.77 7.11 -1.47
N HIS A 80 -24.38 6.95 -0.29
CA HIS A 80 -24.39 5.68 0.43
C HIS A 80 -25.54 4.81 -0.10
N LEU A 81 -25.21 3.83 -0.95
CA LEU A 81 -26.15 2.78 -1.32
C LEU A 81 -26.27 1.77 -0.17
N PRO A 82 -27.33 0.92 -0.13
CA PRO A 82 -27.50 -0.06 0.94
C PRO A 82 -26.30 -1.01 1.15
N MET A 83 -25.52 -1.28 0.11
CA MET A 83 -24.37 -2.20 0.19
C MET A 83 -23.04 -1.50 0.45
N PHE A 84 -22.80 -0.35 -0.20
CA PHE A 84 -21.52 0.37 -0.15
C PHE A 84 -21.68 1.83 -0.64
N PRO A 85 -20.80 2.76 -0.22
CA PRO A 85 -20.77 4.09 -0.79
C PRO A 85 -20.26 4.06 -2.23
N VAL A 86 -20.75 5.01 -3.04
CA VAL A 86 -20.35 5.20 -4.44
C VAL A 86 -20.05 6.65 -4.73
N LEU A 87 -19.09 6.89 -5.63
CA LEU A 87 -18.83 8.18 -6.24
C LEU A 87 -19.51 8.19 -7.62
N PHE A 88 -19.83 9.37 -8.15
CA PHE A 88 -20.34 9.50 -9.52
C PHE A 88 -21.63 8.70 -9.78
N ARG A 89 -22.60 8.78 -8.85
CA ARG A 89 -23.93 8.15 -8.95
C ARG A 89 -24.61 8.48 -10.29
N LYS A 90 -25.28 7.49 -10.89
CA LYS A 90 -26.01 7.61 -12.15
C LYS A 90 -27.40 7.01 -12.09
N GLU A 91 -28.41 7.81 -12.43
CA GLU A 91 -29.79 7.32 -12.55
C GLU A 91 -30.03 6.48 -13.81
N THR A 92 -29.10 6.53 -14.78
CA THR A 92 -29.16 5.78 -16.03
C THR A 92 -28.02 4.77 -16.14
N GLY A 93 -28.26 3.70 -16.90
CA GLY A 93 -27.31 2.60 -17.11
C GLY A 93 -27.67 1.33 -16.35
N ASP A 94 -26.94 0.26 -16.64
CA ASP A 94 -27.11 -1.05 -15.98
C ASP A 94 -26.27 -1.16 -14.69
N HIS A 95 -25.42 -0.18 -14.41
CA HIS A 95 -24.64 -0.04 -13.17
C HIS A 95 -25.01 1.28 -12.46
N PRO A 96 -25.13 1.30 -11.11
CA PRO A 96 -25.70 2.46 -10.42
C PRO A 96 -24.79 3.70 -10.37
N PHE A 97 -23.55 3.61 -10.85
CA PHE A 97 -22.62 4.73 -10.86
C PHE A 97 -21.59 4.54 -11.96
N ASP A 98 -20.84 5.59 -12.25
CA ASP A 98 -19.68 5.49 -13.11
C ASP A 98 -18.51 4.85 -12.35
N ILE A 99 -18.49 3.52 -12.33
CA ILE A 99 -17.45 2.73 -11.67
C ILE A 99 -16.06 3.04 -12.24
N PHE A 100 -15.94 3.36 -13.53
CA PHE A 100 -14.63 3.64 -14.14
C PHE A 100 -14.08 4.98 -13.65
N SER A 101 -14.89 6.04 -13.63
CA SER A 101 -14.47 7.32 -13.03
C SER A 101 -14.20 7.19 -11.52
N ALA A 102 -15.01 6.43 -10.79
CA ALA A 102 -14.85 6.23 -9.35
C ALA A 102 -13.52 5.52 -9.01
N VAL A 103 -13.21 4.42 -9.71
CA VAL A 103 -11.96 3.68 -9.55
C VAL A 103 -10.76 4.55 -9.93
N PHE A 104 -10.83 5.25 -11.06
CA PHE A 104 -9.75 6.15 -11.48
C PHE A 104 -9.47 7.23 -10.44
N TYR A 105 -10.50 7.89 -9.92
CA TYR A 105 -10.36 8.96 -8.93
C TYR A 105 -9.63 8.49 -7.67
N LEU A 106 -10.02 7.33 -7.12
CA LEU A 106 -9.40 6.79 -5.91
C LEU A 106 -7.96 6.30 -6.13
N LEU A 107 -7.68 5.66 -7.26
CA LEU A 107 -6.36 5.02 -7.50
C LEU A 107 -5.30 5.97 -8.06
N SER A 108 -5.71 6.96 -8.86
CA SER A 108 -4.81 8.05 -9.24
C SER A 108 -4.44 8.92 -8.04
N ARG A 109 -5.09 8.73 -6.88
CA ARG A 109 -5.01 9.60 -5.70
C ARG A 109 -5.29 11.04 -6.09
N TYR A 110 -6.34 11.25 -6.89
CA TYR A 110 -6.68 12.52 -7.53
C TYR A 110 -6.68 13.71 -6.54
N GLU A 111 -7.21 13.49 -5.34
CA GLU A 111 -7.27 14.47 -4.26
C GLU A 111 -5.90 14.97 -3.76
N GLU A 112 -4.84 14.20 -3.93
CA GLU A 112 -3.48 14.55 -3.48
C GLU A 112 -2.75 15.48 -4.48
N TYR A 113 -3.34 15.69 -5.67
CA TYR A 113 -2.88 16.69 -6.64
C TYR A 113 -3.59 18.04 -6.48
N LEU A 114 -4.67 18.08 -5.67
CA LEU A 114 -5.38 19.31 -5.36
C LEU A 114 -4.71 20.02 -4.16
N PRO A 115 -4.96 21.32 -3.95
CA PRO A 115 -4.47 22.00 -2.75
C PRO A 115 -4.99 21.34 -1.46
N TYR A 116 -4.08 20.97 -0.58
CA TYR A 116 -4.37 20.49 0.78
C TYR A 116 -3.39 21.07 1.78
N LYS A 117 -3.75 21.03 3.07
CA LYS A 117 -2.82 21.34 4.15
C LYS A 117 -2.12 20.06 4.57
N PRO A 118 -0.78 19.94 4.40
CA PRO A 118 -0.07 18.74 4.82
C PRO A 118 -0.06 18.59 6.35
N ASP A 119 0.14 17.36 6.82
CA ASP A 119 0.35 17.09 8.25
C ASP A 119 1.75 17.54 8.73
N GLN A 120 2.05 17.32 10.01
CA GLN A 120 3.35 17.68 10.63
C GLN A 120 4.57 16.97 10.02
N TYR A 121 4.34 15.92 9.23
CA TYR A 121 5.35 15.13 8.54
C TYR A 121 5.33 15.39 7.03
N GLU A 122 4.63 16.43 6.58
CA GLU A 122 4.50 16.81 5.17
C GLU A 122 3.76 15.78 4.30
N ARG A 123 2.90 14.97 4.91
CA ARG A 123 2.10 13.94 4.23
C ARG A 123 0.71 14.47 3.90
N PHE A 124 0.03 13.78 2.99
CA PHE A 124 -1.41 13.96 2.81
C PHE A 124 -2.15 13.43 4.07
N PRO A 125 -2.85 14.30 4.82
CA PRO A 125 -3.53 13.89 6.05
C PRO A 125 -4.78 13.06 5.71
N HIS A 126 -5.02 12.01 6.49
CA HIS A 126 -6.19 11.15 6.29
C HIS A 126 -7.53 11.92 6.40
N GLU A 127 -7.58 12.98 7.21
CA GLU A 127 -8.75 13.84 7.42
C GLU A 127 -9.16 14.64 6.17
N GLU A 128 -8.22 14.86 5.25
CA GLU A 128 -8.51 15.45 3.95
C GLU A 128 -9.05 14.44 2.95
N SER A 129 -8.86 13.15 3.17
CA SER A 129 -9.32 12.11 2.24
C SER A 129 -10.84 12.02 2.19
N ILE A 130 -11.37 11.83 0.99
CA ILE A 130 -12.79 11.47 0.79
C ILE A 130 -13.15 10.19 1.56
N ALA A 131 -12.21 9.24 1.64
CA ALA A 131 -12.42 7.96 2.32
C ALA A 131 -12.67 8.11 3.82
N PHE A 132 -11.95 9.01 4.48
CA PHE A 132 -12.17 9.31 5.89
C PHE A 132 -13.47 10.10 6.11
N ARG A 133 -13.66 11.18 5.33
CA ARG A 133 -14.81 12.09 5.47
C ARG A 133 -16.14 11.36 5.28
N GLU A 134 -16.18 10.44 4.32
CA GLU A 134 -17.36 9.66 3.96
C GLU A 134 -17.34 8.25 4.59
N ARG A 135 -16.47 8.04 5.58
CA ARG A 135 -16.46 6.87 6.48
C ARG A 135 -16.34 5.52 5.77
N PHE A 136 -15.51 5.43 4.74
CA PHE A 136 -15.21 4.16 4.05
C PHE A 136 -13.72 3.79 4.02
N LEU A 137 -12.88 4.53 4.75
CA LEU A 137 -11.43 4.29 4.87
C LEU A 137 -11.08 2.86 5.33
N HIS A 138 -11.99 2.20 6.04
CA HIS A 138 -11.83 0.83 6.53
C HIS A 138 -12.17 -0.25 5.48
N LEU A 139 -12.62 0.13 4.28
CA LEU A 139 -13.04 -0.79 3.21
C LEU A 139 -12.07 -0.77 2.02
N PRO A 140 -11.75 -1.94 1.43
CA PRO A 140 -11.13 -2.04 0.11
C PRO A 140 -12.19 -1.80 -0.98
N LEU A 141 -12.77 -0.60 -0.97
CA LEU A 141 -13.98 -0.24 -1.70
C LEU A 141 -13.89 -0.49 -3.21
N VAL A 142 -12.74 -0.27 -3.82
CA VAL A 142 -12.49 -0.58 -5.24
C VAL A 142 -12.68 -2.07 -5.53
N ASN A 143 -12.16 -2.96 -4.66
CA ASN A 143 -12.35 -4.39 -4.85
C ASN A 143 -13.81 -4.79 -4.68
N ILE A 144 -14.51 -4.20 -3.71
CA ILE A 144 -15.95 -4.43 -3.48
C ILE A 144 -16.75 -4.05 -4.74
N TRP A 145 -16.50 -2.87 -5.31
CA TRP A 145 -17.16 -2.43 -6.54
C TRP A 145 -16.87 -3.35 -7.73
N VAL A 146 -15.63 -3.81 -7.88
CA VAL A 146 -15.26 -4.70 -8.99
C VAL A 146 -15.89 -6.08 -8.84
N GLN A 147 -16.06 -6.60 -7.61
CA GLN A 147 -16.81 -7.82 -7.38
C GLN A 147 -18.30 -7.67 -7.70
N ASP A 148 -18.92 -6.54 -7.34
CA ASP A 148 -20.31 -6.24 -7.71
C ASP A 148 -20.49 -6.12 -9.23
N LEU A 149 -19.54 -5.47 -9.91
CA LEU A 149 -19.49 -5.43 -11.37
C LEU A 149 -19.34 -6.84 -11.97
N ALA A 150 -18.48 -7.69 -11.41
CA ALA A 150 -18.31 -9.07 -11.85
C ALA A 150 -19.62 -9.84 -11.82
N VAL A 151 -20.37 -9.76 -10.70
CA VAL A 151 -21.67 -10.41 -10.55
C VAL A 151 -22.67 -9.88 -11.57
N SER A 152 -22.71 -8.56 -11.78
CA SER A 152 -23.59 -7.92 -12.76
C SER A 152 -23.28 -8.34 -14.20
N LEU A 153 -21.99 -8.43 -14.55
CA LEU A 153 -21.53 -8.88 -15.86
C LEU A 153 -21.83 -10.36 -16.08
N GLN A 154 -21.62 -11.24 -15.10
CA GLN A 154 -21.94 -12.66 -15.21
C GLN A 154 -23.45 -12.92 -15.34
N LYS A 155 -24.29 -12.14 -14.66
CA LYS A 155 -25.75 -12.19 -14.85
C LYS A 155 -26.15 -11.83 -16.29
N ARG A 156 -25.43 -10.87 -16.89
CA ARG A 156 -25.72 -10.40 -18.25
C ARG A 156 -25.13 -11.28 -19.33
N PHE A 157 -23.93 -11.80 -19.08
CA PHE A 157 -23.11 -12.60 -19.99
C PHE A 157 -22.63 -13.85 -19.25
N PRO A 158 -23.48 -14.88 -19.09
CA PRO A 158 -23.14 -16.11 -18.35
C PRO A 158 -21.92 -16.86 -18.91
N GLU A 159 -21.54 -16.60 -20.17
CA GLU A 159 -20.37 -17.15 -20.84
C GLU A 159 -19.04 -16.49 -20.43
N LEU A 160 -19.06 -15.38 -19.68
CA LEU A 160 -17.83 -14.73 -19.21
C LEU A 160 -17.17 -15.53 -18.08
N ILE A 161 -15.99 -16.07 -18.38
CA ILE A 161 -15.14 -16.75 -17.41
C ILE A 161 -14.27 -15.72 -16.69
N ILE A 162 -14.70 -15.34 -15.48
CA ILE A 162 -13.94 -14.45 -14.60
C ILE A 162 -12.94 -15.27 -13.79
N ARG A 163 -11.70 -14.79 -13.70
CA ARG A 163 -10.67 -15.46 -12.91
C ARG A 163 -11.02 -15.40 -11.42
N GLU A 164 -10.93 -16.54 -10.76
CA GLU A 164 -10.99 -16.57 -9.30
C GLU A 164 -9.70 -15.99 -8.70
N ALA A 165 -9.80 -14.79 -8.13
CA ALA A 165 -8.74 -14.25 -7.30
C ALA A 165 -8.50 -15.13 -6.05
N ARG A 166 -7.31 -15.02 -5.47
CA ARG A 166 -6.96 -15.70 -4.21
C ARG A 166 -6.47 -14.68 -3.20
N PHE A 167 -6.94 -14.84 -1.97
CA PHE A 167 -6.41 -14.07 -0.86
C PHE A 167 -4.92 -14.39 -0.63
N HIS A 168 -4.14 -13.36 -0.36
CA HIS A 168 -2.73 -13.50 0.04
C HIS A 168 -2.45 -12.62 1.25
N PHE A 169 -1.69 -13.15 2.21
CA PHE A 169 -1.12 -12.35 3.28
C PHE A 169 0.38 -12.14 3.03
N LYS A 170 0.82 -10.89 2.99
CA LYS A 170 2.22 -10.49 2.76
C LYS A 170 2.73 -9.68 3.95
N PRO A 171 3.37 -10.32 4.94
CA PRO A 171 3.95 -9.59 6.07
C PRO A 171 5.13 -8.75 5.59
N THR A 172 5.24 -7.53 6.12
CA THR A 172 6.38 -6.65 5.84
C THR A 172 6.90 -6.04 7.13
N TYR A 173 8.20 -5.77 7.17
CA TYR A 173 8.85 -5.27 8.38
C TYR A 173 9.73 -4.07 8.11
N ASP A 174 9.60 -3.06 8.94
CA ASP A 174 10.40 -1.84 8.88
C ASP A 174 11.43 -1.87 10.02
N ILE A 175 12.71 -1.79 9.64
CA ILE A 175 13.84 -1.84 10.57
C ILE A 175 14.41 -0.43 10.75
N ASP A 176 13.69 0.38 11.52
CA ASP A 176 14.07 1.78 11.84
C ASP A 176 15.20 1.85 12.86
N ILE A 177 15.16 0.94 13.84
CA ILE A 177 16.12 0.86 14.93
C ILE A 177 16.43 -0.62 15.17
N ALA A 178 17.55 -1.08 14.61
CA ALA A 178 17.89 -2.50 14.68
C ALA A 178 18.17 -3.01 16.12
N TRP A 179 18.69 -2.14 17.00
CA TRP A 179 18.96 -2.47 18.41
C TRP A 179 18.65 -1.28 19.33
N SER A 180 18.23 -1.54 20.56
CA SER A 180 17.98 -0.51 21.58
C SER A 180 19.29 -0.01 22.22
N TYR A 181 20.24 -0.92 22.48
CA TYR A 181 21.49 -0.64 23.20
C TYR A 181 22.74 -1.16 22.48
N GLN A 182 22.67 -2.39 21.96
CA GLN A 182 23.80 -3.04 21.28
C GLN A 182 24.25 -2.23 20.06
N HIS A 183 25.55 -2.31 19.74
CA HIS A 183 26.17 -1.72 18.55
C HIS A 183 26.07 -0.18 18.38
N LYS A 184 25.46 0.54 19.34
CA LYS A 184 25.37 2.02 19.33
C LYS A 184 26.66 2.73 19.72
N GLY A 185 27.67 2.00 20.23
CA GLY A 185 28.93 2.57 20.72
C GLY A 185 28.82 3.18 22.12
N PHE A 186 29.98 3.46 22.73
CA PHE A 186 30.10 3.86 24.13
C PHE A 186 29.41 5.19 24.43
N TRP A 187 29.71 6.25 23.68
CA TRP A 187 29.17 7.60 23.92
C TRP A 187 27.64 7.69 23.84
N ARG A 188 27.01 6.94 22.92
CA ARG A 188 25.53 6.86 22.83
C ARG A 188 24.93 6.14 24.03
N ASN A 189 25.59 5.10 24.52
CA ASN A 189 25.14 4.38 25.71
C ASN A 189 25.33 5.21 26.98
N LEU A 190 26.44 5.95 27.09
CA LEU A 190 26.68 6.87 28.21
C LEU A 190 25.65 8.01 28.24
N GLY A 191 25.43 8.71 27.12
CA GLY A 191 24.41 9.76 27.04
C GLY A 191 22.98 9.23 27.29
N GLY A 192 22.69 8.02 26.80
CA GLY A 192 21.42 7.34 27.07
C GLY A 192 21.24 6.95 28.54
N PHE A 193 22.31 6.54 29.21
CA PHE A 193 22.32 6.21 30.64
C PHE A 193 22.16 7.47 31.51
N ILE A 194 22.81 8.58 31.16
CA ILE A 194 22.65 9.86 31.88
C ILE A 194 21.19 10.34 31.78
N ARG A 195 20.56 10.22 30.60
CA ARG A 195 19.17 10.67 30.38
C ARG A 195 18.13 9.76 31.03
N LYS A 196 18.36 8.44 31.02
CA LYS A 196 17.49 7.43 31.66
C LYS A 196 18.38 6.31 32.22
N PRO A 197 18.84 6.42 33.49
CA PRO A 197 19.65 5.39 34.11
C PRO A 197 18.81 4.13 34.27
N GLY A 198 19.37 2.98 33.90
CA GLY A 198 18.65 1.71 33.91
C GLY A 198 19.59 0.52 33.87
N ILE A 199 19.33 -0.44 34.76
CA ILE A 199 20.12 -1.68 34.90
C ILE A 199 20.03 -2.54 33.63
N GLU A 200 18.89 -2.50 32.92
CA GLU A 200 18.69 -3.25 31.67
C GLU A 200 19.77 -2.95 30.64
N ARG A 201 20.13 -1.67 30.45
CA ARG A 201 21.19 -1.28 29.50
C ARG A 201 22.52 -1.94 29.87
N LEU A 202 22.89 -1.94 31.14
CA LEU A 202 24.13 -2.55 31.62
C LEU A 202 24.10 -4.08 31.43
N GLN A 203 22.98 -4.72 31.75
CA GLN A 203 22.80 -6.17 31.56
C GLN A 203 22.90 -6.57 30.08
N VAL A 204 22.30 -5.79 29.18
CA VAL A 204 22.37 -6.04 27.74
C VAL A 204 23.78 -5.86 27.20
N LEU A 205 24.48 -4.80 27.60
CA LEU A 205 25.85 -4.54 27.16
C LEU A 205 26.86 -5.54 27.74
N ALA A 206 26.58 -6.10 28.93
CA ALA A 206 27.36 -7.17 29.54
C ALA A 206 27.02 -8.57 28.99
N GLY A 207 26.06 -8.69 28.06
CA GLY A 207 25.62 -9.97 27.51
C GLY A 207 24.76 -10.82 28.43
N LEU A 208 24.32 -10.29 29.57
CA LEU A 208 23.46 -10.98 30.54
C LEU A 208 21.99 -11.04 30.12
N LYS A 209 21.58 -10.18 29.17
CA LYS A 209 20.24 -10.14 28.58
C LYS A 209 20.30 -9.85 27.08
N PRO A 210 19.36 -10.37 26.28
CA PRO A 210 19.22 -9.99 24.88
C PRO A 210 18.80 -8.52 24.76
N ASP A 211 19.17 -7.88 23.65
CA ASP A 211 18.71 -6.52 23.36
C ASP A 211 17.19 -6.51 23.12
N PRO A 212 16.44 -5.60 23.75
CA PRO A 212 14.98 -5.64 23.71
C PRO A 212 14.37 -5.35 22.33
N TYR A 213 15.13 -4.82 21.36
CA TYR A 213 14.65 -4.63 19.98
C TYR A 213 15.10 -5.77 19.04
N ASN A 214 15.96 -6.66 19.51
CA ASN A 214 16.43 -7.80 18.73
C ASN A 214 15.40 -8.94 18.76
N SER A 215 14.46 -8.91 17.82
CA SER A 215 13.38 -9.90 17.66
C SER A 215 13.57 -10.83 16.46
N TYR A 216 14.69 -10.75 15.74
CA TYR A 216 14.90 -11.44 14.46
C TYR A 216 14.77 -12.97 14.57
N ALA A 217 15.31 -13.59 15.62
CA ALA A 217 15.21 -15.03 15.81
C ALA A 217 13.76 -15.50 16.05
N LEU A 218 12.93 -14.69 16.71
CA LEU A 218 11.50 -14.97 16.83
C LEU A 218 10.82 -14.86 15.47
N MET A 219 11.11 -13.79 14.73
CA MET A 219 10.51 -13.55 13.42
C MET A 219 10.83 -14.71 12.47
N ASP A 220 12.08 -15.15 12.42
CA ASP A 220 12.52 -16.33 11.67
C ASP A 220 11.72 -17.58 12.04
N ALA A 221 11.57 -17.86 13.34
CA ALA A 221 10.81 -19.01 13.81
C ALA A 221 9.32 -18.93 13.41
N LEU A 222 8.72 -17.74 13.43
CA LEU A 222 7.35 -17.52 12.97
C LEU A 222 7.24 -17.70 11.44
N HIS A 223 8.22 -17.22 10.68
CA HIS A 223 8.25 -17.38 9.22
C HIS A 223 8.35 -18.84 8.82
N ASP A 224 9.25 -19.61 9.45
CA ASP A 224 9.41 -21.03 9.17
C ASP A 224 8.15 -21.82 9.55
N ARG A 225 7.59 -21.55 10.73
CA ARG A 225 6.39 -22.23 11.22
C ARG A 225 5.17 -22.02 10.32
N HIS A 226 5.02 -20.81 9.79
CA HIS A 226 3.84 -20.40 9.02
C HIS A 226 4.12 -20.27 7.51
N GLN A 227 5.30 -20.71 7.04
CA GLN A 227 5.73 -20.66 5.65
C GLN A 227 5.59 -19.27 5.01
N LEU A 228 5.93 -18.22 5.76
CA LEU A 228 5.77 -16.85 5.33
C LEU A 228 6.93 -16.42 4.43
N SER A 229 6.61 -15.57 3.45
CA SER A 229 7.59 -14.95 2.54
C SER A 229 7.61 -13.43 2.76
N PRO A 230 8.25 -12.94 3.83
CA PRO A 230 8.20 -11.52 4.21
C PRO A 230 9.04 -10.63 3.29
N ILE A 231 8.84 -9.30 3.42
CA ILE A 231 9.76 -8.29 2.90
C ILE A 231 10.27 -7.45 4.06
N TYR A 232 11.59 -7.25 4.12
CA TYR A 232 12.23 -6.36 5.09
C TYR A 232 12.69 -5.05 4.43
N PHE A 233 12.25 -3.92 4.98
CA PHE A 233 12.69 -2.59 4.59
C PHE A 233 13.68 -2.07 5.65
N PHE A 234 14.93 -1.85 5.25
CA PHE A 234 15.98 -1.40 6.15
C PHE A 234 16.19 0.10 6.04
N LEU A 235 16.10 0.82 7.16
CA LEU A 235 16.46 2.24 7.22
C LEU A 235 17.95 2.40 6.99
N PHE A 236 18.32 2.80 5.77
CA PHE A 236 19.69 2.83 5.30
C PHE A 236 20.26 4.25 5.17
N SER A 237 19.97 5.10 6.17
CA SER A 237 20.46 6.47 6.20
C SER A 237 21.95 6.57 6.51
N PHE A 238 22.69 7.35 5.72
CA PHE A 238 24.08 7.71 6.05
C PHE A 238 24.19 8.69 7.22
N ASN A 239 23.16 9.53 7.41
CA ASN A 239 23.16 10.61 8.38
C ASN A 239 22.10 10.37 9.46
N ARG A 240 22.52 10.45 10.72
CA ARG A 240 21.58 10.34 11.85
C ARG A 240 20.98 11.70 12.16
N ASN A 241 19.66 11.79 12.22
CA ASN A 241 18.94 13.03 12.53
C ASN A 241 17.80 12.77 13.52
N ARG A 242 16.85 13.71 13.63
CA ARG A 242 15.71 13.60 14.58
C ARG A 242 14.73 12.48 14.21
N TYR A 243 14.67 12.08 12.95
CA TYR A 243 13.83 11.02 12.40
C TYR A 243 14.63 9.74 12.21
N ASP A 244 15.76 9.82 11.50
CA ASP A 244 16.60 8.66 11.19
C ASP A 244 17.51 8.32 12.38
N LYS A 245 17.10 7.33 13.19
CA LYS A 245 17.72 7.02 14.49
C LYS A 245 18.59 5.77 14.52
N ASN A 246 18.66 5.04 13.40
CA ASN A 246 19.35 3.76 13.31
C ASN A 246 20.86 3.89 13.62
N ILE A 247 21.55 2.74 13.66
CA ILE A 247 23.01 2.74 13.73
C ILE A 247 23.63 2.96 12.34
N SER A 248 24.91 3.32 12.30
CA SER A 248 25.61 3.62 11.06
C SER A 248 25.56 2.44 10.08
N THR A 249 25.36 2.73 8.80
CA THR A 249 25.44 1.77 7.68
C THR A 249 26.83 1.12 7.51
N GLN A 250 27.86 1.69 8.16
CA GLN A 250 29.20 1.11 8.22
C GLN A 250 29.40 0.16 9.40
N ASN A 251 28.44 0.08 10.33
CA ASN A 251 28.55 -0.82 11.49
C ASN A 251 28.58 -2.29 11.02
N PRO A 252 29.59 -3.09 11.41
CA PRO A 252 29.70 -4.48 10.98
C PRO A 252 28.48 -5.34 11.31
N ALA A 253 27.87 -5.16 12.48
CA ALA A 253 26.69 -5.92 12.88
C ALA A 253 25.45 -5.58 12.05
N PHE A 254 25.27 -4.30 11.70
CA PHE A 254 24.15 -3.90 10.82
C PHE A 254 24.33 -4.43 9.41
N ARG A 255 25.56 -4.39 8.90
CA ARG A 255 25.90 -4.94 7.58
C ARG A 255 25.66 -6.43 7.52
N GLU A 256 26.03 -7.17 8.57
CA GLU A 256 25.80 -8.60 8.66
C GLU A 256 24.29 -8.92 8.78
N LEU A 257 23.55 -8.17 9.58
CA LEU A 257 22.10 -8.30 9.68
C LEU A 257 21.43 -8.19 8.30
N ILE A 258 21.76 -7.14 7.53
CA ILE A 258 21.22 -6.92 6.20
C ILE A 258 21.62 -8.05 5.24
N LYS A 259 22.88 -8.48 5.26
CA LYS A 259 23.35 -9.59 4.41
C LYS A 259 22.61 -10.89 4.70
N ALA A 260 22.49 -11.27 5.96
CA ALA A 260 21.79 -12.47 6.38
C ALA A 260 20.31 -12.43 5.96
N HIS A 261 19.64 -11.29 6.18
CA HIS A 261 18.25 -11.12 5.75
C HIS A 261 18.12 -11.12 4.23
N ALA A 262 19.02 -10.47 3.51
CA ALA A 262 19.01 -10.45 2.05
C ALA A 262 19.26 -11.85 1.45
N GLN A 263 20.00 -12.73 2.11
CA GLN A 263 20.19 -14.11 1.68
C GLN A 263 18.90 -14.94 1.80
N ARG A 264 18.11 -14.70 2.85
CA ARG A 264 16.93 -15.51 3.21
C ARG A 264 15.60 -14.95 2.72
N TYR A 265 15.46 -13.63 2.66
CA TYR A 265 14.20 -12.93 2.41
C TYR A 265 14.34 -11.87 1.32
N ASP A 266 13.18 -11.39 0.85
CA ASP A 266 13.12 -10.17 0.06
C ASP A 266 13.51 -8.96 0.92
N THR A 267 14.30 -8.06 0.35
CA THR A 267 14.71 -6.82 1.00
C THR A 267 14.40 -5.62 0.11
N GLY A 268 13.98 -4.53 0.75
CA GLY A 268 13.71 -3.25 0.13
C GLY A 268 14.47 -2.12 0.82
N LEU A 269 14.59 -1.01 0.11
CA LEU A 269 15.11 0.22 0.69
C LEU A 269 14.04 0.85 1.59
N HIS A 270 14.41 1.27 2.79
CA HIS A 270 13.65 2.24 3.58
C HIS A 270 14.42 3.57 3.53
N PRO A 271 14.15 4.44 2.55
CA PRO A 271 14.97 5.63 2.32
C PRO A 271 14.95 6.56 3.52
N SER A 272 16.06 7.26 3.76
CA SER A 272 16.14 8.24 4.85
C SER A 272 15.14 9.37 4.70
N TRP A 273 14.85 10.07 5.79
CA TRP A 273 13.90 11.17 5.79
C TRP A 273 14.18 12.23 4.73
N GLU A 274 15.46 12.49 4.41
CA GLU A 274 15.87 13.55 3.49
C GLU A 274 15.72 13.19 2.00
N THR A 275 15.59 11.90 1.64
CA THR A 275 15.55 11.46 0.23
C THR A 275 14.31 11.92 -0.50
N HIS A 276 13.24 12.24 0.22
CA HIS A 276 12.01 12.81 -0.35
C HIS A 276 12.27 14.12 -1.12
N VAL A 277 13.27 14.89 -0.69
CA VAL A 277 13.66 16.18 -1.29
C VAL A 277 14.95 16.08 -2.10
N ARG A 278 15.83 15.12 -1.78
CA ARG A 278 17.17 14.98 -2.37
C ARG A 278 17.31 13.67 -3.13
N SER A 279 17.12 13.75 -4.44
CA SER A 279 17.17 12.58 -5.33
C SER A 279 18.55 11.88 -5.34
N GLU A 280 19.64 12.62 -5.10
CA GLU A 280 21.00 12.09 -5.05
C GLU A 280 21.18 11.15 -3.86
N ALA A 281 20.64 11.53 -2.69
CA ALA A 281 20.71 10.71 -1.48
C ALA A 281 20.00 9.35 -1.68
N LEU A 282 18.86 9.34 -2.39
CA LEU A 282 18.16 8.11 -2.74
C LEU A 282 19.05 7.15 -3.56
N HIS A 283 19.77 7.68 -4.55
CA HIS A 283 20.65 6.86 -5.41
C HIS A 283 21.85 6.31 -4.63
N GLU A 284 22.44 7.12 -3.75
CA GLU A 284 23.57 6.69 -2.92
C GLU A 284 23.15 5.59 -1.93
N GLU A 285 22.03 5.78 -1.23
CA GLU A 285 21.50 4.81 -0.28
C GLU A 285 21.12 3.50 -0.98
N LEU A 286 20.42 3.59 -2.12
CA LEU A 286 20.05 2.44 -2.93
C LEU A 286 21.28 1.67 -3.42
N GLY A 287 22.25 2.37 -4.03
CA GLY A 287 23.47 1.74 -4.55
C GLY A 287 24.30 1.07 -3.47
N ALA A 288 24.39 1.68 -2.29
CA ALA A 288 25.10 1.10 -1.15
C ALA A 288 24.38 -0.13 -0.58
N LEU A 289 23.05 -0.11 -0.49
CA LEU A 289 22.26 -1.26 -0.07
C LEU A 289 22.37 -2.41 -1.08
N GLN A 290 22.30 -2.13 -2.39
CA GLN A 290 22.50 -3.14 -3.45
C GLN A 290 23.88 -3.79 -3.38
N LYS A 291 24.94 -2.99 -3.18
CA LYS A 291 26.30 -3.50 -3.01
C LYS A 291 26.42 -4.37 -1.77
N LEU A 292 25.72 -4.03 -0.69
CA LEU A 292 25.73 -4.78 0.56
C LEU A 292 24.96 -6.10 0.46
N SER A 293 23.77 -6.08 -0.14
CA SER A 293 22.91 -7.25 -0.31
C SER A 293 23.42 -8.21 -1.39
N GLY A 294 24.20 -7.70 -2.35
CA GLY A 294 24.67 -8.46 -3.51
C GLY A 294 23.58 -8.73 -4.55
N LYS A 295 22.44 -8.03 -4.47
CA LYS A 295 21.25 -8.23 -5.31
C LYS A 295 20.68 -6.88 -5.78
N PRO A 296 20.01 -6.83 -6.93
CA PRO A 296 19.18 -5.68 -7.28
C PRO A 296 18.13 -5.41 -6.19
N VAL A 297 17.99 -4.16 -5.77
CA VAL A 297 16.94 -3.72 -4.85
C VAL A 297 15.93 -2.93 -5.67
N LYS A 298 14.70 -3.45 -5.71
CA LYS A 298 13.61 -2.92 -6.57
C LYS A 298 12.39 -2.47 -5.79
N LYS A 299 12.38 -2.72 -4.48
CA LYS A 299 11.29 -2.40 -3.56
C LYS A 299 11.68 -1.23 -2.68
N SER A 300 10.74 -0.33 -2.43
CA SER A 300 10.92 0.81 -1.52
C SER A 300 9.72 0.97 -0.60
N ARG A 301 9.96 1.47 0.61
CA ARG A 301 8.93 2.04 1.50
C ARG A 301 9.49 3.30 2.11
N GLN A 302 8.81 4.44 2.00
CA GLN A 302 9.30 5.70 2.59
C GLN A 302 9.26 5.66 4.12
N HIS A 303 10.32 6.12 4.77
CA HIS A 303 10.34 6.31 6.22
C HIS A 303 9.23 7.28 6.65
N TYR A 304 8.53 6.94 7.74
CA TYR A 304 7.30 7.62 8.20
C TYR A 304 6.15 7.66 7.18
N ILE A 305 6.24 6.87 6.09
CA ILE A 305 5.30 6.92 4.97
C ILE A 305 5.26 8.34 4.35
N ARG A 306 6.40 9.04 4.41
CA ARG A 306 6.53 10.40 3.89
C ARG A 306 6.78 10.38 2.39
N PHE A 307 5.70 10.46 1.63
CA PHE A 307 5.76 10.67 0.19
C PHE A 307 4.77 11.75 -0.26
N GLN A 308 5.10 12.38 -1.38
CA GLN A 308 4.24 13.34 -2.07
C GLN A 308 4.18 12.98 -3.54
N LEU A 309 2.95 12.99 -4.09
CA LEU A 309 2.74 12.81 -5.51
C LEU A 309 2.89 14.15 -6.24
N PRO A 310 3.41 14.13 -7.48
CA PRO A 310 4.05 13.00 -8.15
C PRO A 310 5.55 12.85 -7.82
N GLY A 311 6.14 13.83 -7.12
CA GLY A 311 7.59 13.99 -6.96
C GLY A 311 8.33 12.76 -6.45
N THR A 312 7.84 12.15 -5.36
CA THR A 312 8.50 10.98 -4.76
C THR A 312 8.46 9.76 -5.70
N TYR A 313 7.33 9.51 -6.36
CA TYR A 313 7.17 8.36 -7.26
C TYR A 313 7.98 8.51 -8.55
N ARG A 314 8.12 9.74 -9.07
CA ARG A 314 9.07 10.04 -10.15
C ARG A 314 10.51 9.76 -9.72
N ALA A 315 10.92 10.21 -8.53
CA ALA A 315 12.27 9.97 -8.01
C ALA A 315 12.58 8.47 -7.83
N LEU A 316 11.63 7.70 -7.29
CA LEU A 316 11.75 6.24 -7.17
C LEU A 316 11.90 5.57 -8.54
N SER A 317 11.06 5.95 -9.51
CA SER A 317 11.10 5.40 -10.87
C SER A 317 12.44 5.68 -11.56
N LEU A 318 12.96 6.92 -11.42
CA LEU A 318 14.27 7.31 -11.97
C LEU A 318 15.43 6.53 -11.32
N ALA A 319 15.35 6.25 -10.02
CA ALA A 319 16.32 5.41 -9.32
C ALA A 319 16.20 3.91 -9.67
N GLY A 320 15.22 3.52 -10.50
CA GLY A 320 15.01 2.14 -10.94
C GLY A 320 14.28 1.26 -9.93
N ILE A 321 13.59 1.84 -8.95
CA ILE A 321 12.61 1.16 -8.09
C ILE A 321 11.36 0.87 -8.93
N THR A 322 10.85 -0.35 -8.85
CA THR A 322 9.66 -0.79 -9.59
C THR A 322 8.46 -1.03 -8.69
N ASP A 323 8.67 -1.17 -7.38
CA ASP A 323 7.62 -1.51 -6.42
C ASP A 323 7.69 -0.60 -5.19
N ASP A 324 6.65 0.21 -4.98
CA ASP A 324 6.48 1.04 -3.77
C ASP A 324 5.48 0.41 -2.81
N TYR A 325 5.84 0.38 -1.53
CA TYR A 325 5.04 -0.17 -0.43
C TYR A 325 4.65 0.92 0.58
N SER A 326 4.60 2.18 0.14
CA SER A 326 4.33 3.34 0.98
C SER A 326 2.86 3.76 0.99
N MET A 327 2.01 3.21 0.11
CA MET A 327 0.62 3.64 -0.03
C MET A 327 -0.27 3.19 1.15
N GLY A 328 -0.24 3.97 2.21
CA GLY A 328 -1.12 3.87 3.38
C GLY A 328 -1.09 5.18 4.16
N TYR A 329 -1.85 5.26 5.25
CA TYR A 329 -1.81 6.40 6.16
C TYR A 329 -0.83 6.13 7.29
N GLY A 330 -0.06 7.15 7.69
CA GLY A 330 0.85 7.05 8.84
C GLY A 330 0.31 7.74 10.09
N SER A 331 -1.01 7.88 10.19
CA SER A 331 -1.77 8.47 11.31
C SER A 331 -2.97 7.62 11.73
N ILE A 332 -3.38 6.65 10.90
CA ILE A 332 -4.52 5.76 11.14
C ILE A 332 -4.35 4.50 10.28
N ASN A 333 -4.89 3.37 10.71
CA ASN A 333 -4.99 2.19 9.86
C ASN A 333 -6.19 2.26 8.91
N GLY A 334 -6.04 1.67 7.73
CA GLY A 334 -7.06 1.59 6.67
C GLY A 334 -6.51 1.75 5.25
N PHE A 335 -7.40 1.70 4.26
CA PHE A 335 -7.05 1.63 2.84
C PHE A 335 -6.94 3.02 2.21
N ARG A 336 -5.72 3.58 2.13
CA ARG A 336 -5.48 4.90 1.51
C ARG A 336 -5.95 4.98 0.07
N ALA A 337 -5.61 3.99 -0.75
CA ALA A 337 -6.09 3.89 -2.13
C ALA A 337 -7.42 3.12 -2.27
N SER A 338 -8.09 2.81 -1.15
CA SER A 338 -9.36 2.06 -1.10
C SER A 338 -9.32 0.73 -1.87
N ILE A 339 -8.16 0.07 -1.93
CA ILE A 339 -7.94 -1.18 -2.67
C ILE A 339 -7.01 -2.10 -1.86
N ALA A 340 -7.30 -3.40 -1.88
CA ALA A 340 -6.50 -4.49 -1.33
C ALA A 340 -5.75 -5.25 -2.43
N SER A 341 -5.29 -4.57 -3.48
CA SER A 341 -4.57 -5.17 -4.60
C SER A 341 -3.54 -4.19 -5.11
N SER A 342 -2.42 -4.69 -5.63
CA SER A 342 -1.42 -3.83 -6.25
C SER A 342 -1.96 -3.22 -7.54
N PHE A 343 -1.52 -2.03 -7.90
CA PHE A 343 -1.89 -1.36 -9.15
C PHE A 343 -0.70 -0.55 -9.68
N LEU A 344 -0.67 -0.24 -10.97
CA LEU A 344 0.34 0.67 -11.52
C LEU A 344 0.03 2.11 -11.11
N TRP A 345 1.03 2.91 -10.83
CA TRP A 345 0.83 4.33 -10.58
C TRP A 345 0.49 5.06 -11.89
N TYR A 346 -0.56 5.87 -11.85
CA TYR A 346 -0.90 6.83 -12.91
C TYR A 346 -0.36 8.22 -12.54
N ASP A 347 0.58 8.72 -13.33
CA ASP A 347 1.10 10.09 -13.17
C ASP A 347 0.06 11.07 -13.74
N LEU A 348 -0.79 11.60 -12.85
CA LEU A 348 -1.96 12.40 -13.24
C LEU A 348 -1.56 13.71 -13.94
N GLU A 349 -0.47 14.34 -13.51
CA GLU A 349 0.03 15.57 -14.16
C GLU A 349 0.52 15.31 -15.59
N ARG A 350 1.11 14.12 -15.85
CA ARG A 350 1.62 13.73 -17.17
C ARG A 350 0.62 12.96 -18.02
N GLU A 351 -0.53 12.58 -17.46
CA GLU A 351 -1.50 11.68 -18.09
C GLU A 351 -0.86 10.36 -18.58
N GLU A 352 -0.01 9.77 -17.72
CA GLU A 352 0.83 8.64 -18.08
C GLU A 352 0.60 7.42 -17.17
N ILE A 353 0.46 6.25 -17.80
CA ILE A 353 0.50 4.96 -17.11
C ILE A 353 1.98 4.60 -16.91
N THR A 354 2.43 4.53 -15.66
CA THR A 354 3.84 4.26 -15.35
C THR A 354 4.09 2.77 -15.12
N GLN A 355 5.37 2.40 -14.95
CA GLN A 355 5.79 1.04 -14.60
C GLN A 355 5.93 0.84 -13.08
N LEU A 356 5.78 1.88 -12.27
CA LEU A 356 5.88 1.79 -10.82
C LEU A 356 4.62 1.12 -10.27
N ARG A 357 4.76 -0.06 -9.68
CA ARG A 357 3.68 -0.80 -9.04
C ARG A 357 3.55 -0.38 -7.58
N VAL A 358 2.36 0.03 -7.19
CA VAL A 358 2.02 0.44 -5.83
C VAL A 358 1.39 -0.74 -5.11
N HIS A 359 1.90 -1.04 -3.92
CA HIS A 359 1.46 -2.11 -3.03
C HIS A 359 0.90 -1.49 -1.74
N PRO A 360 -0.41 -1.19 -1.68
CA PRO A 360 -0.99 -0.54 -0.52
C PRO A 360 -1.02 -1.46 0.71
N PHE A 361 -0.88 -0.86 1.88
CA PHE A 361 -1.04 -1.55 3.17
C PHE A 361 -2.23 -0.95 3.93
N CYS A 362 -2.84 -1.76 4.80
CA CYS A 362 -3.99 -1.33 5.59
C CYS A 362 -3.73 -1.33 7.09
N PHE A 363 -2.65 -1.94 7.56
CA PHE A 363 -2.32 -2.02 8.99
C PHE A 363 -0.84 -1.75 9.24
N MET A 364 -0.55 -0.93 10.25
CA MET A 364 0.77 -0.70 10.81
C MET A 364 0.70 -0.63 12.33
N ASP A 365 1.54 -1.41 13.02
CA ASP A 365 1.61 -1.42 14.50
C ASP A 365 1.86 -0.03 15.12
N ALA A 366 2.72 0.76 14.49
CA ALA A 366 3.03 2.11 14.93
C ALA A 366 1.82 3.05 14.88
N ASN A 367 0.90 2.90 13.92
CA ASN A 367 -0.34 3.68 13.90
C ASN A 367 -1.22 3.33 15.09
N SER A 368 -1.50 2.04 15.28
CA SER A 368 -2.33 1.55 16.38
C SER A 368 -1.79 2.02 17.73
N PHE A 369 -0.48 1.89 17.97
CA PHE A 369 0.13 2.26 19.24
C PHE A 369 0.36 3.76 19.43
N PHE A 370 1.06 4.42 18.49
CA PHE A 370 1.47 5.82 18.68
C PHE A 370 0.37 6.82 18.33
N GLU A 371 -0.48 6.53 17.35
CA GLU A 371 -1.44 7.49 16.84
C GLU A 371 -2.84 7.22 17.41
N GLN A 372 -3.32 5.98 17.32
CA GLN A 372 -4.64 5.55 17.82
C GLN A 372 -4.64 5.21 19.31
N LYS A 373 -3.47 5.11 19.96
CA LYS A 373 -3.29 4.83 21.40
C LYS A 373 -3.94 3.52 21.87
N GLN A 374 -4.00 2.53 20.98
CA GLN A 374 -4.55 1.21 21.26
C GLN A 374 -3.53 0.35 22.02
N ASP A 375 -4.05 -0.59 22.82
CA ASP A 375 -3.27 -1.69 23.38
C ASP A 375 -3.20 -2.88 22.40
N ALA A 376 -2.47 -3.93 22.79
CA ALA A 376 -2.23 -5.08 21.93
C ALA A 376 -3.52 -5.83 21.58
N ASP A 377 -4.46 -5.99 22.51
CA ASP A 377 -5.71 -6.72 22.28
C ASP A 377 -6.67 -5.94 21.36
N THR A 378 -6.81 -4.63 21.56
CA THR A 378 -7.60 -3.78 20.64
C THR A 378 -6.99 -3.76 19.24
N SER A 379 -5.65 -3.70 19.16
CA SER A 379 -4.92 -3.74 17.88
C SER A 379 -5.05 -5.09 17.18
N PHE A 380 -5.19 -6.19 17.94
CA PHE A 380 -5.45 -7.51 17.39
C PHE A 380 -6.81 -7.57 16.69
N GLU A 381 -7.84 -7.02 17.32
CA GLU A 381 -9.19 -6.96 16.72
C GLU A 381 -9.18 -6.13 15.43
N GLU A 382 -8.49 -4.99 15.42
CA GLU A 382 -8.32 -4.16 14.23
C GLU A 382 -7.55 -4.91 13.11
N LEU A 383 -6.48 -5.61 13.47
CA LEU A 383 -5.70 -6.42 12.52
C LEU A 383 -6.52 -7.56 11.91
N MET A 384 -7.29 -8.28 12.74
CA MET A 384 -8.20 -9.33 12.29
C MET A 384 -9.32 -8.78 11.41
N TYR A 385 -9.85 -7.61 11.73
CA TYR A 385 -10.83 -6.92 10.89
C TYR A 385 -10.27 -6.69 9.48
N TYR A 386 -9.07 -6.12 9.35
CA TYR A 386 -8.46 -5.89 8.05
C TYR A 386 -8.07 -7.16 7.30
N TYR A 387 -7.72 -8.21 8.04
CA TYR A 387 -7.54 -9.55 7.47
C TYR A 387 -8.83 -10.05 6.82
N ASP A 388 -9.95 -9.97 7.53
CA ASP A 388 -11.25 -10.39 7.02
C ASP A 388 -11.74 -9.53 5.84
N GLN A 389 -11.51 -8.21 5.87
CA GLN A 389 -11.81 -7.32 4.74
C GLN A 389 -11.01 -7.69 3.48
N CYS A 390 -9.71 -7.94 3.62
CA CYS A 390 -8.90 -8.36 2.47
C CYS A 390 -9.30 -9.76 1.97
N ARG A 391 -9.63 -10.67 2.89
CA ARG A 391 -10.05 -12.05 2.57
C ARG A 391 -11.40 -12.10 1.87
N SER A 392 -12.37 -11.29 2.30
CA SER A 392 -13.70 -11.24 1.67
C SER A 392 -13.62 -10.79 0.21
N VAL A 393 -12.69 -9.87 -0.09
CA VAL A 393 -12.44 -9.42 -1.47
C VAL A 393 -11.41 -10.26 -2.23
N LYS A 394 -10.89 -11.35 -1.62
CA LYS A 394 -9.82 -12.20 -2.16
C LYS A 394 -8.59 -11.39 -2.59
N GLY A 395 -8.29 -10.31 -1.88
CA GLY A 395 -7.17 -9.40 -2.13
C GLY A 395 -5.87 -9.80 -1.44
N THR A 396 -4.85 -8.95 -1.53
CA THR A 396 -3.60 -9.07 -0.78
C THR A 396 -3.64 -8.16 0.44
N MET A 397 -3.54 -8.75 1.62
CA MET A 397 -3.30 -8.00 2.86
C MET A 397 -1.81 -7.77 3.04
N ILE A 398 -1.41 -6.50 3.15
CA ILE A 398 -0.06 -6.09 3.53
C ILE A 398 -0.15 -5.41 4.90
N SER A 399 0.65 -5.91 5.86
CA SER A 399 0.79 -5.31 7.18
C SER A 399 2.24 -4.91 7.45
N ILE A 400 2.42 -3.87 8.25
CA ILE A 400 3.71 -3.35 8.68
C ILE A 400 3.89 -3.62 10.17
N PHE A 401 4.98 -4.29 10.52
CA PHE A 401 5.43 -4.43 11.89
C PHE A 401 6.89 -3.99 12.03
N HIS A 402 7.26 -3.37 13.14
CA HIS A 402 8.65 -3.01 13.41
C HIS A 402 9.25 -3.99 14.41
N ASN A 403 10.53 -4.31 14.24
CA ASN A 403 11.23 -5.29 15.08
C ASN A 403 11.13 -4.97 16.58
N GLN A 404 11.13 -3.69 16.94
CA GLN A 404 10.98 -3.24 18.33
C GLN A 404 9.65 -3.64 18.99
N PHE A 405 8.54 -3.65 18.25
CA PHE A 405 7.22 -4.07 18.77
C PHE A 405 7.18 -5.57 19.04
N LEU A 406 7.88 -6.35 18.20
CA LEU A 406 7.99 -7.80 18.34
C LEU A 406 9.10 -8.23 19.30
N GLY A 407 9.79 -7.27 19.90
CA GLY A 407 10.87 -7.47 20.86
C GLY A 407 10.38 -7.71 22.29
N THR A 408 11.24 -7.41 23.26
CA THR A 408 10.95 -7.55 24.71
C THR A 408 10.99 -6.21 25.44
N ALA A 409 10.99 -5.09 24.72
CA ALA A 409 10.96 -3.78 25.32
C ALA A 409 9.67 -3.59 26.13
N PRO A 410 9.74 -3.16 27.42
CA PRO A 410 8.54 -3.01 28.25
C PRO A 410 7.47 -2.09 27.66
N MET A 411 7.87 -1.11 26.84
CA MET A 411 6.97 -0.19 26.15
C MET A 411 5.99 -0.89 25.20
N PHE A 412 6.39 -2.02 24.60
CA PHE A 412 5.61 -2.75 23.60
C PHE A 412 5.14 -4.11 24.13
N LYS A 413 4.93 -4.22 25.44
CA LYS A 413 4.45 -5.46 26.07
C LYS A 413 3.15 -5.92 25.41
N GLY A 414 3.06 -7.23 25.11
CA GLY A 414 1.88 -7.87 24.50
C GLY A 414 1.89 -7.90 22.97
N TRP A 415 2.58 -6.98 22.30
CA TRP A 415 2.59 -6.90 20.83
C TRP A 415 3.21 -8.12 20.15
N ARG A 416 4.30 -8.63 20.73
CA ARG A 416 4.93 -9.88 20.32
C ARG A 416 3.96 -11.06 20.32
N ASP A 417 3.21 -11.22 21.41
CA ASP A 417 2.28 -12.35 21.59
C ASP A 417 1.05 -12.18 20.71
N MET A 418 0.54 -10.96 20.58
CA MET A 418 -0.52 -10.59 19.64
C MET A 418 -0.16 -10.98 18.21
N TYR A 419 1.05 -10.65 17.75
CA TYR A 419 1.47 -10.97 16.40
C TYR A 419 1.58 -12.49 16.16
N ALA A 420 2.17 -13.22 17.11
CA ALA A 420 2.24 -14.68 17.04
C ALA A 420 0.85 -15.34 17.05
N ARG A 421 -0.08 -14.80 17.84
CA ARG A 421 -1.49 -15.22 17.86
C ARG A 421 -2.15 -14.99 16.50
N PHE A 422 -2.00 -13.80 15.92
CA PHE A 422 -2.54 -13.47 14.59
C PHE A 422 -2.09 -14.47 13.52
N LEU A 423 -0.79 -14.75 13.44
CA LEU A 423 -0.26 -15.73 12.48
C LEU A 423 -0.79 -17.15 12.72
N THR A 424 -1.01 -17.52 13.98
CA THR A 424 -1.56 -18.83 14.34
C THR A 424 -3.03 -18.98 13.96
N GLU A 425 -3.83 -17.91 14.12
CA GLU A 425 -5.26 -17.93 13.83
C GLU A 425 -5.58 -17.80 12.34
N THR A 426 -4.73 -17.13 11.57
CA THR A 426 -4.97 -16.84 10.14
C THR A 426 -4.43 -17.88 9.16
N GLN A 427 -3.60 -18.81 9.63
CA GLN A 427 -3.06 -19.92 8.83
C GLN A 427 -3.91 -21.22 8.91
N ARG A 428 -5.05 -21.16 9.59
CA ARG A 428 -6.10 -22.20 9.58
C ARG A 428 -7.11 -21.88 8.49
#